data_AF-A0A835HCN3-F1
#
_entry.id   AF-A0A835HCN3-F1
#
_cell.length_a   1.000
_cell.length_b   1.000
_cell.length_c   1.000
_cell.angle_alpha   90.00
_cell.angle_beta   90.00
_cell.angle_gamma   90.00
#
_symmetry.space_group_name_H-M   'P 1'
#
loop_
_entity.id
_entity.type
_entity.pdbx_description
1 polymer ?
#
loop_
_entity_poly.entity_id
_entity_poly.type
_entity_poly.pdbx_seq_one_letter_code
_entity_poly.pdbx_strand_id
1 'polypeptide(L)'
;MEKEGVREEAEKKQVECIEVKEIERNELVFHEQEEKRYENSEFIVSKLQTLNPTNPLRIVIQGAHQHPTHQHHPTPSPPQPLAVSTTPQDSLVTLNSRAYTNKISLFIFLLHAVAAIGLVFFLGFKAIQGMLKEGSVQRKERRILQYWFPQVECAAILSITLAFVWQKAIREWPSFMVRFILWCSFATSLTAGVLLLCFQKASTAGVGVALVAFSIGNGLYACWVTRRIGFTCKVLTKSLEPIAKFSDINQPIYWMMGIGFMWISLWVLAVIGALNFYFPPLVIILLVLSLAWTAEVLRNVANLTVSRVIALYYLRGMQASTQFCFQRAMSRNLGSACLGSLFVPAIEALRIIARGLNLLEGEDEFMFSCAHCCLSVMDSIFRYGNSWAFVQIATYGKPFVRASQDTWALFERQAMEPIVDADITSSICFLSGVCSGSICVIAAASWTFAVQRNFTATVALLAFFVGYLMTRIGMAVPHACVSCYYVCYAENPNNRLFDKTIPDRLDFINSGRDVMVPTPRSHRFAA
;
A
#
# COMPACT_ATOMS: atom_id res chain seq x y z
N MET A 1 8.98 -30.73 -65.06
CA MET A 1 7.84 -30.19 -64.31
C MET A 1 6.99 -31.25 -63.62
N GLU A 2 6.67 -32.38 -64.25
CA GLU A 2 5.80 -33.40 -63.60
C GLU A 2 6.48 -34.26 -62.52
N LYS A 3 7.82 -34.41 -62.55
CA LYS A 3 8.58 -35.18 -61.55
C LYS A 3 8.92 -34.42 -60.25
N GLU A 4 8.85 -33.09 -60.24
CA GLU A 4 9.12 -32.29 -59.03
C GLU A 4 7.89 -32.17 -58.14
N GLY A 5 6.68 -32.02 -58.72
CA GLY A 5 5.45 -31.93 -57.94
C GLY A 5 5.11 -33.19 -57.15
N VAL A 6 5.44 -34.38 -57.67
CA VAL A 6 5.21 -35.66 -56.96
C VAL A 6 6.14 -35.83 -55.75
N ARG A 7 7.34 -35.24 -55.79
CA ARG A 7 8.30 -35.31 -54.67
C ARG A 7 7.91 -34.35 -53.54
N GLU A 8 7.42 -33.17 -53.89
CA GLU A 8 6.96 -32.15 -52.94
C GLU A 8 5.69 -32.62 -52.20
N GLU A 9 4.78 -33.31 -52.88
CA GLU A 9 3.58 -33.88 -52.26
C GLU A 9 3.89 -35.07 -51.34
N ALA A 10 4.94 -35.85 -51.65
CA ALA A 10 5.41 -36.95 -50.80
C ALA A 10 6.08 -36.45 -49.52
N GLU A 11 6.91 -35.40 -49.60
CA GLU A 11 7.52 -34.76 -48.42
C GLU A 11 6.45 -34.14 -47.51
N LYS A 12 5.42 -33.51 -48.08
CA LYS A 12 4.32 -32.92 -47.30
C LYS A 12 3.50 -33.95 -46.53
N LYS A 13 3.19 -35.09 -47.15
CA LYS A 13 2.51 -36.22 -46.49
C LYS A 13 3.38 -36.87 -45.41
N GLN A 14 4.71 -36.85 -45.58
CA GLN A 14 5.63 -37.39 -44.58
C GLN A 14 5.71 -36.50 -43.34
N VAL A 15 5.73 -35.17 -43.51
CA VAL A 15 5.68 -34.21 -42.40
C VAL A 15 4.37 -34.33 -41.62
N GLU A 16 3.23 -34.41 -42.31
CA GLU A 16 1.92 -34.56 -41.68
C GLU A 16 1.79 -35.88 -40.89
N CYS A 17 2.36 -36.98 -41.42
CA CYS A 17 2.45 -38.26 -40.70
C CYS A 17 3.30 -38.19 -39.42
N ILE A 18 4.35 -37.37 -39.40
CA ILE A 18 5.23 -37.21 -38.24
C ILE A 18 4.50 -36.40 -37.16
N GLU A 19 3.82 -35.33 -37.56
CA GLU A 19 3.07 -34.45 -36.67
C GLU A 19 1.90 -35.19 -35.98
N VAL A 20 1.17 -36.03 -36.72
CA VAL A 20 0.11 -36.88 -36.15
C VAL A 20 0.66 -37.90 -35.14
N LYS A 21 1.81 -38.52 -35.43
CA LYS A 21 2.46 -39.45 -34.48
C LYS A 21 2.97 -38.78 -33.22
N GLU A 22 3.34 -37.51 -33.30
CA GLU A 22 3.80 -36.73 -32.15
C GLU A 22 2.62 -36.31 -31.26
N ILE A 23 1.48 -35.99 -31.87
CA ILE A 23 0.21 -35.73 -31.16
C ILE A 23 -0.27 -37.00 -30.43
N GLU A 24 -0.32 -38.15 -31.11
CA GLU A 24 -0.72 -39.43 -30.48
C GLU A 24 0.21 -39.82 -29.33
N ARG A 25 1.52 -39.57 -29.46
CA ARG A 25 2.49 -39.82 -28.38
C ARG A 25 2.25 -38.90 -27.19
N ASN A 26 1.94 -37.62 -27.42
CA ASN A 26 1.66 -36.67 -26.36
C ASN A 26 0.34 -36.99 -25.63
N GLU A 27 -0.69 -37.47 -26.34
CA GLU A 27 -1.93 -37.96 -25.72
C GLU A 27 -1.71 -39.22 -24.88
N LEU A 28 -0.88 -40.17 -25.34
CA LEU A 28 -0.50 -41.35 -24.56
C LEU A 28 0.26 -40.98 -23.27
N VAL A 29 1.20 -40.03 -23.35
CA VAL A 29 1.93 -39.54 -22.17
C VAL A 29 1.00 -38.81 -21.21
N PHE A 30 0.03 -38.05 -21.72
CA PHE A 30 -0.97 -37.38 -20.91
C PHE A 30 -1.86 -38.37 -20.15
N HIS A 31 -2.35 -39.42 -20.83
CA HIS A 31 -3.14 -40.48 -20.20
C HIS A 31 -2.33 -41.26 -19.14
N GLU A 32 -1.06 -41.56 -19.39
CA GLU A 32 -0.21 -42.26 -18.41
C GLU A 32 0.10 -41.40 -17.17
N GLN A 33 0.16 -40.06 -17.32
CA GLN A 33 0.28 -39.13 -16.19
C GLN A 33 -1.03 -39.00 -15.40
N GLU A 34 -2.18 -39.05 -16.08
CA GLU A 34 -3.50 -38.98 -15.46
C GLU A 34 -3.80 -40.24 -14.64
N GLU A 35 -3.42 -41.42 -15.15
CA GLU A 35 -3.58 -42.70 -14.47
C GLU A 35 -2.69 -42.78 -13.21
N LYS A 36 -1.43 -42.32 -13.28
CA LYS A 36 -0.54 -42.18 -12.10
C LYS A 36 -1.08 -41.17 -11.08
N ARG A 37 -1.73 -40.10 -11.52
CA ARG A 37 -2.37 -39.11 -10.63
C ARG A 37 -3.57 -39.71 -9.91
N TYR A 38 -4.34 -40.58 -10.59
CA TYR A 38 -5.49 -41.26 -10.01
C TYR A 38 -5.08 -42.31 -8.97
N GLU A 39 -4.07 -43.15 -9.25
CA GLU A 39 -3.53 -44.13 -8.28
C GLU A 39 -2.98 -43.44 -7.01
N ASN A 40 -2.27 -42.32 -7.18
CA ASN A 40 -1.70 -41.59 -6.03
C ASN A 40 -2.81 -40.92 -5.18
N SER A 41 -3.91 -40.51 -5.81
CA SER A 41 -5.09 -39.97 -5.12
C SER A 41 -5.81 -41.06 -4.30
N GLU A 42 -6.02 -42.25 -4.86
CA GLU A 42 -6.58 -43.39 -4.11
C GLU A 42 -5.70 -43.81 -2.94
N PHE A 43 -4.37 -43.82 -3.13
CA PHE A 43 -3.42 -44.13 -2.07
C PHE A 43 -3.51 -43.12 -0.90
N ILE A 44 -3.64 -41.82 -1.19
CA ILE A 44 -3.80 -40.78 -0.17
C ILE A 44 -5.16 -40.87 0.55
N VAL A 45 -6.24 -41.17 -0.17
CA VAL A 45 -7.58 -41.34 0.41
C VAL A 45 -7.63 -42.56 1.34
N SER A 46 -7.02 -43.67 0.94
CA SER A 46 -6.89 -44.88 1.77
C SER A 46 -6.10 -44.62 3.06
N LYS A 47 -5.06 -43.78 3.00
CA LYS A 47 -4.26 -43.39 4.17
C LYS A 47 -4.99 -42.43 5.13
N LEU A 48 -5.96 -41.66 4.64
CA LEU A 48 -6.77 -40.74 5.46
C LEU A 48 -7.91 -41.45 6.20
N GLN A 49 -8.40 -42.59 5.71
CA GLN A 49 -9.46 -43.36 6.37
C GLN A 49 -9.00 -44.20 7.58
N THR A 50 -7.69 -44.32 7.82
CA THR A 50 -7.14 -45.08 8.96
C THR A 50 -6.88 -44.26 10.22
N LEU A 51 -7.27 -42.98 10.25
CA LEU A 51 -7.15 -42.11 11.42
C LEU A 51 -8.54 -41.85 12.05
N ASN A 52 -9.07 -42.83 12.79
CA ASN A 52 -10.24 -42.65 13.66
C ASN A 52 -9.81 -42.11 15.05
N PRO A 53 -10.62 -41.28 15.74
CA PRO A 53 -10.20 -40.39 16.82
C PRO A 53 -10.49 -40.95 18.21
N THR A 54 -9.59 -40.74 19.17
CA THR A 54 -9.92 -40.72 20.60
C THR A 54 -8.99 -39.75 21.32
N ASN A 55 -9.53 -38.61 21.76
CA ASN A 55 -8.88 -37.73 22.74
C ASN A 55 -9.82 -37.56 23.95
N PRO A 56 -9.41 -37.94 25.17
CA PRO A 56 -10.17 -37.70 26.38
C PRO A 56 -9.46 -36.67 27.27
N LEU A 57 -9.92 -35.42 27.30
CA LEU A 57 -9.62 -34.50 28.41
C LEU A 57 -10.84 -33.62 28.71
N ARG A 58 -11.64 -34.07 29.69
CA ARG A 58 -12.75 -33.34 30.29
C ARG A 58 -12.33 -32.86 31.68
N ILE A 59 -12.10 -31.57 31.83
CA ILE A 59 -11.90 -30.93 33.13
C ILE A 59 -13.25 -30.86 33.85
N VAL A 60 -13.33 -31.54 34.99
CA VAL A 60 -14.47 -31.58 35.91
C VAL A 60 -14.44 -30.32 36.77
N ILE A 61 -15.54 -29.56 36.81
CA ILE A 61 -15.86 -28.67 37.93
C ILE A 61 -17.24 -29.10 38.43
N GLN A 62 -17.25 -29.73 39.60
CA GLN A 62 -18.44 -30.14 40.34
C GLN A 62 -18.39 -29.45 41.71
N GLY A 63 -19.48 -28.77 42.04
CA GLY A 63 -19.70 -28.11 43.33
C GLY A 63 -21.17 -27.74 43.44
N ALA A 64 -21.98 -28.72 43.85
CA ALA A 64 -23.40 -28.57 44.10
C ALA A 64 -23.65 -28.37 45.60
N HIS A 65 -24.60 -27.50 45.95
CA HIS A 65 -25.47 -27.67 47.12
C HIS A 65 -26.89 -27.17 46.78
N GLN A 66 -27.84 -28.11 46.83
CA GLN A 66 -29.31 -28.01 46.90
C GLN A 66 -29.74 -27.56 48.33
N HIS A 67 -30.94 -27.09 48.72
CA HIS A 67 -32.36 -27.05 48.27
C HIS A 67 -33.14 -26.13 49.30
N PRO A 68 -34.50 -25.94 49.37
CA PRO A 68 -35.64 -26.45 48.55
C PRO A 68 -36.80 -25.45 48.20
N THR A 69 -37.78 -25.98 47.43
CA THR A 69 -39.25 -25.72 47.39
C THR A 69 -39.84 -24.43 46.77
N HIS A 70 -40.57 -24.57 45.64
CA HIS A 70 -42.05 -24.73 45.58
C HIS A 70 -42.54 -24.99 44.14
N GLN A 71 -43.54 -25.87 44.01
CA GLN A 71 -44.24 -26.24 42.78
C GLN A 71 -45.38 -25.27 42.44
N HIS A 72 -45.53 -24.91 41.16
CA HIS A 72 -46.82 -24.59 40.54
C HIS A 72 -46.80 -24.98 39.06
N HIS A 73 -47.77 -25.81 38.64
CA HIS A 73 -48.12 -26.09 37.24
C HIS A 73 -48.76 -24.85 36.58
N PRO A 74 -48.62 -24.65 35.25
CA PRO A 74 -49.69 -25.10 34.32
C PRO A 74 -49.26 -25.51 32.88
N THR A 75 -50.06 -26.43 32.29
CA THR A 75 -50.56 -26.59 30.89
C THR A 75 -49.59 -26.57 29.67
N PRO A 76 -49.75 -27.49 28.67
CA PRO A 76 -48.83 -27.61 27.53
C PRO A 76 -49.12 -26.63 26.39
N SER A 77 -48.06 -25.99 25.87
CA SER A 77 -48.06 -25.16 24.65
C SER A 77 -47.64 -26.00 23.42
N PRO A 78 -48.11 -25.66 22.18
CA PRO A 78 -47.84 -26.45 20.97
C PRO A 78 -46.37 -26.37 20.51
N PRO A 79 -45.91 -27.32 19.67
CA PRO A 79 -44.49 -27.48 19.35
C PRO A 79 -43.96 -26.30 18.54
N GLN A 80 -42.89 -25.66 19.05
CA GLN A 80 -42.11 -24.68 18.29
C GLN A 80 -41.31 -25.40 17.19
N PRO A 81 -41.23 -24.86 15.96
CA PRO A 81 -40.40 -25.45 14.91
C PRO A 81 -38.92 -25.29 15.25
N LEU A 82 -38.15 -26.35 14.96
CA LEU A 82 -36.70 -26.41 15.14
C LEU A 82 -36.01 -25.15 14.61
N ALA A 83 -35.30 -24.46 15.49
CA ALA A 83 -34.33 -23.45 15.08
C ALA A 83 -33.21 -24.14 14.29
N VAL A 84 -33.17 -23.86 12.98
CA VAL A 84 -32.04 -24.15 12.12
C VAL A 84 -30.81 -23.49 12.76
N SER A 85 -29.80 -24.31 13.06
CA SER A 85 -28.51 -23.88 13.60
C SER A 85 -27.86 -22.86 12.68
N THR A 86 -28.02 -21.58 12.99
CA THR A 86 -27.24 -20.49 12.39
C THR A 86 -25.78 -20.62 12.81
N THR A 87 -24.91 -20.48 11.83
CA THR A 87 -23.45 -20.34 11.85
C THR A 87 -22.85 -19.66 13.11
N PRO A 88 -21.63 -20.05 13.51
CA PRO A 88 -21.02 -19.58 14.76
C PRO A 88 -20.82 -18.06 14.76
N GLN A 89 -21.30 -17.47 15.85
CA GLN A 89 -21.54 -16.07 16.13
C GLN A 89 -20.26 -15.33 16.57
N ASP A 90 -19.15 -15.50 15.84
CA ASP A 90 -17.86 -14.88 16.19
C ASP A 90 -17.60 -13.51 15.52
N SER A 91 -18.45 -13.08 14.57
CA SER A 91 -18.31 -11.78 13.89
C SER A 91 -18.95 -10.59 14.64
N LEU A 92 -19.67 -10.84 15.74
CA LEU A 92 -20.27 -9.81 16.61
C LEU A 92 -19.28 -9.17 17.60
N VAL A 93 -17.99 -9.51 17.50
CA VAL A 93 -16.91 -9.02 18.39
C VAL A 93 -16.60 -7.53 18.14
N THR A 94 -17.32 -6.68 18.88
CA THR A 94 -16.96 -5.35 19.38
C THR A 94 -16.22 -4.37 18.43
N LEU A 95 -16.99 -3.57 17.67
CA LEU A 95 -16.50 -2.36 16.97
C LEU A 95 -15.88 -1.28 17.89
N ASN A 96 -16.00 -1.48 19.21
CA ASN A 96 -15.53 -0.60 20.28
C ASN A 96 -14.47 -1.27 21.17
N SER A 97 -13.61 -2.13 20.62
CA SER A 97 -12.44 -2.62 21.37
C SER A 97 -11.71 -1.44 22.03
N ARG A 98 -11.48 -1.52 23.34
CA ARG A 98 -10.78 -0.47 24.11
C ARG A 98 -9.27 -0.69 24.18
N ALA A 99 -8.78 -1.83 23.70
CA ALA A 99 -7.38 -2.20 23.78
C ALA A 99 -6.49 -1.36 22.84
N TYR A 100 -5.26 -1.11 23.27
CA TYR A 100 -4.20 -0.55 22.43
C TYR A 100 -3.63 -1.64 21.52
N THR A 101 -3.46 -1.32 20.24
CA THR A 101 -2.86 -2.24 19.27
C THR A 101 -1.34 -2.12 19.28
N ASN A 102 -0.63 -3.26 19.09
CA ASN A 102 0.83 -3.32 18.91
C ASN A 102 1.65 -2.44 19.88
N LYS A 103 1.52 -2.69 21.19
CA LYS A 103 2.12 -1.87 22.26
C LYS A 103 3.64 -1.67 22.12
N ILE A 104 4.37 -2.70 21.66
CA ILE A 104 5.83 -2.62 21.46
C ILE A 104 6.17 -1.59 20.38
N SER A 105 5.48 -1.64 19.24
CA SER A 105 5.70 -0.68 18.16
C SER A 105 5.34 0.75 18.58
N LEU A 106 4.26 0.91 19.36
CA LEU A 106 3.91 2.19 19.97
C LEU A 106 5.03 2.71 20.87
N PHE A 107 5.57 1.87 21.76
CA PHE A 107 6.66 2.24 22.66
C PHE A 107 7.91 2.67 21.88
N ILE A 108 8.33 1.89 20.86
CA ILE A 108 9.49 2.23 20.03
C ILE A 108 9.28 3.56 19.32
N PHE A 109 8.08 3.79 18.76
CA PHE A 109 7.78 5.05 18.08
C PHE A 109 7.75 6.24 19.05
N LEU A 110 7.21 6.09 20.26
CA LEU A 110 7.23 7.15 21.26
C LEU A 110 8.65 7.48 21.72
N LEU A 111 9.48 6.45 21.96
CA LEU A 111 10.90 6.64 22.29
C LEU A 111 11.63 7.37 21.15
N HIS A 112 11.42 6.92 19.90
CA HIS A 112 11.92 7.60 18.71
C HIS A 112 11.44 9.05 18.62
N ALA A 113 10.16 9.32 18.87
CA ALA A 113 9.59 10.66 18.78
C ALA A 113 10.23 11.60 19.82
N VAL A 114 10.40 11.16 21.07
CA VAL A 114 11.08 11.94 22.11
C VAL A 114 12.53 12.21 21.73
N ALA A 115 13.25 11.18 21.26
CA ALA A 115 14.64 11.32 20.81
C ALA A 115 14.77 12.27 19.60
N ALA A 116 13.88 12.14 18.61
CA ALA A 116 13.86 12.97 17.41
C ALA A 116 13.53 14.43 17.74
N ILE A 117 12.53 14.67 18.60
CA ILE A 117 12.20 16.01 19.11
C ILE A 117 13.41 16.61 19.83
N GLY A 118 13.98 15.90 20.80
CA GLY A 118 15.17 16.37 21.52
C GLY A 118 16.34 16.70 20.60
N LEU A 119 16.61 15.82 19.61
CA LEU A 119 17.69 16.01 18.65
C LEU A 119 17.43 17.19 17.70
N VAL A 120 16.23 17.32 17.14
CA VAL A 120 15.85 18.41 16.23
C VAL A 120 15.95 19.76 16.94
N PHE A 121 15.43 19.87 18.16
CA PHE A 121 15.53 21.11 18.94
C PHE A 121 16.98 21.41 19.35
N PHE A 122 17.75 20.41 19.76
CA PHE A 122 19.16 20.58 20.09
C PHE A 122 19.98 21.06 18.89
N LEU A 123 19.78 20.45 17.71
CA LEU A 123 20.47 20.85 16.48
C LEU A 123 19.98 22.22 15.98
N GLY A 124 18.69 22.52 16.08
CA GLY A 124 18.14 23.84 15.81
C GLY A 124 18.76 24.92 16.72
N PHE A 125 18.88 24.63 18.02
CA PHE A 125 19.59 25.51 18.94
C PHE A 125 21.07 25.67 18.57
N LYS A 126 21.76 24.59 18.17
CA LYS A 126 23.15 24.66 17.68
C LYS A 126 23.29 25.52 16.43
N ALA A 127 22.32 25.46 15.51
CA ALA A 127 22.28 26.34 14.35
C ALA A 127 22.19 27.81 14.79
N ILE A 128 21.31 28.14 15.74
CA ILE A 128 21.19 29.51 16.27
C ILE A 128 22.47 29.93 17.01
N GLN A 129 23.06 29.04 17.80
CA GLN A 129 24.29 29.32 18.55
C GLN A 129 25.48 29.60 17.60
N GLY A 130 25.58 28.85 16.49
CA GLY A 130 26.62 29.08 15.50
C GLY A 130 26.50 30.46 14.82
N MET A 131 25.28 30.98 14.65
CA MET A 131 25.04 32.32 14.12
C MET A 131 25.55 33.44 15.04
N LEU A 132 25.56 33.19 16.35
CA LEU A 132 25.97 34.16 17.36
C LEU A 132 27.48 34.16 17.61
N LYS A 133 28.20 33.10 17.21
CA LYS A 133 29.66 33.04 17.36
C LYS A 133 30.35 33.86 16.29
N GLU A 134 31.27 34.74 16.66
CA GLU A 134 32.08 35.49 15.70
C GLU A 134 33.13 34.58 15.04
N GLY A 135 33.29 34.67 13.71
CA GLY A 135 34.35 33.96 12.99
C GLY A 135 33.95 33.36 11.63
N SER A 136 34.71 32.35 11.17
CA SER A 136 34.49 31.67 9.88
C SER A 136 33.20 30.83 9.86
N VAL A 137 32.81 30.28 11.01
CA VAL A 137 31.57 29.50 11.19
C VAL A 137 30.34 30.37 10.97
N GLN A 138 30.33 31.59 11.54
CA GLN A 138 29.26 32.57 11.36
C GLN A 138 29.00 32.89 9.89
N ARG A 139 30.08 33.14 9.12
CA ARG A 139 29.99 33.49 7.70
C ARG A 139 29.44 32.32 6.88
N LYS A 140 29.81 31.08 7.21
CA LYS A 140 29.30 29.88 6.55
C LYS A 140 27.82 29.66 6.84
N GLU A 141 27.41 29.73 8.10
CA GLU A 141 26.00 29.55 8.50
C GLU A 141 25.10 30.66 7.96
N ARG A 142 25.54 31.92 8.03
CA ARG A 142 24.81 33.05 7.45
C ARG A 142 24.58 32.88 5.95
N ARG A 143 25.57 32.35 5.23
CA ARG A 143 25.44 32.04 3.80
C ARG A 143 24.42 30.93 3.55
N ILE A 144 24.41 29.87 4.36
CA ILE A 144 23.41 28.79 4.25
C ILE A 144 22.00 29.33 4.56
N LEU A 145 21.84 30.09 5.63
CA LEU A 145 20.57 30.71 5.99
C LEU A 145 20.05 31.69 4.95
N GLN A 146 20.93 32.40 4.24
CA GLN A 146 20.50 33.37 3.23
C GLN A 146 20.16 32.73 1.89
N TYR A 147 20.86 31.65 1.50
CA TYR A 147 20.81 31.10 0.14
C TYR A 147 20.34 29.65 0.03
N TRP A 148 20.07 28.97 1.14
CA TRP A 148 19.56 27.59 1.16
C TRP A 148 18.22 27.49 1.90
N PHE A 149 18.09 28.14 3.06
CA PHE A 149 16.89 28.03 3.89
C PHE A 149 15.62 28.59 3.21
N PRO A 150 15.61 29.81 2.62
CA PRO A 150 14.41 30.37 2.00
C PRO A 150 13.90 29.52 0.84
N GLN A 151 14.80 28.89 0.08
CA GLN A 151 14.44 28.05 -1.07
C GLN A 151 13.77 26.75 -0.62
N VAL A 152 14.28 26.11 0.44
CA VAL A 152 13.70 24.88 0.99
C VAL A 152 12.37 25.17 1.70
N GLU A 153 12.26 26.26 2.46
CA GLU A 153 10.98 26.66 3.07
C GLU A 153 9.94 27.06 2.02
N CYS A 154 10.32 27.79 0.97
CA CYS A 154 9.41 28.06 -0.15
C CYS A 154 8.94 26.76 -0.82
N ALA A 155 9.82 25.75 -0.94
CA ALA A 155 9.42 24.43 -1.42
C ALA A 155 8.43 23.72 -0.47
N ALA A 156 8.57 23.90 0.85
CA ALA A 156 7.63 23.40 1.84
C ALA A 156 6.25 24.09 1.75
N ILE A 157 6.23 25.40 1.51
CA ILE A 157 4.98 26.15 1.30
C ILE A 157 4.32 25.76 -0.02
N LEU A 158 5.11 25.60 -1.08
CA LEU A 158 4.63 25.09 -2.36
C LEU A 158 4.07 23.67 -2.22
N SER A 159 4.74 22.80 -1.47
CA SER A 159 4.31 21.40 -1.31
C SER A 159 3.01 21.26 -0.53
N ILE A 160 2.81 22.00 0.55
CA ILE A 160 1.53 21.98 1.27
C ILE A 160 0.39 22.51 0.39
N THR A 161 0.65 23.55 -0.41
CA THR A 161 -0.32 24.09 -1.37
C THR A 161 -0.68 23.05 -2.43
N LEU A 162 0.31 22.40 -3.03
CA LEU A 162 0.11 21.32 -4.00
C LEU A 162 -0.66 20.15 -3.36
N ALA A 163 -0.35 19.76 -2.14
CA ALA A 163 -1.04 18.68 -1.44
C ALA A 163 -2.55 18.98 -1.26
N PHE A 164 -2.92 20.22 -0.92
CA PHE A 164 -4.33 20.63 -0.89
C PHE A 164 -4.98 20.60 -2.27
N VAL A 165 -4.27 21.09 -3.30
CA VAL A 165 -4.76 21.08 -4.69
C VAL A 165 -5.01 19.64 -5.16
N TRP A 166 -4.07 18.72 -4.95
CA TRP A 166 -4.21 17.31 -5.32
C TRP A 166 -5.39 16.66 -4.59
N GLN A 167 -5.50 16.88 -3.27
CA GLN A 167 -6.58 16.32 -2.47
C GLN A 167 -7.95 16.85 -2.91
N LYS A 168 -8.05 18.14 -3.26
CA LYS A 168 -9.29 18.73 -3.77
C LYS A 168 -9.62 18.19 -5.17
N ALA A 169 -8.66 18.24 -6.08
CA ALA A 169 -8.86 17.85 -7.47
C ALA A 169 -9.27 16.38 -7.63
N ILE A 170 -8.68 15.45 -6.87
CA ILE A 170 -9.05 14.02 -6.96
C ILE A 170 -10.48 13.75 -6.51
N ARG A 171 -11.06 14.61 -5.68
CA ARG A 171 -12.44 14.48 -5.20
C ARG A 171 -13.44 15.08 -6.16
N GLU A 172 -13.09 16.20 -6.78
CA GLU A 172 -13.95 16.88 -7.77
C GLU A 172 -13.93 16.16 -9.12
N TRP A 173 -12.77 15.68 -9.56
CA TRP A 173 -12.59 15.08 -10.87
C TRP A 173 -11.80 13.75 -10.82
N PRO A 174 -12.28 12.71 -10.10
CA PRO A 174 -11.54 11.46 -9.90
C PRO A 174 -11.14 10.80 -11.22
N SER A 175 -12.07 10.69 -12.18
CA SER A 175 -11.83 10.03 -13.47
C SER A 175 -10.75 10.71 -14.32
N PHE A 176 -10.73 12.05 -14.31
CA PHE A 176 -9.73 12.83 -15.03
C PHE A 176 -8.38 12.79 -14.29
N MET A 177 -8.39 12.93 -12.97
CA MET A 177 -7.20 12.99 -12.14
C MET A 177 -6.34 11.74 -12.21
N VAL A 178 -6.92 10.54 -12.30
CA VAL A 178 -6.15 9.30 -12.49
C VAL A 178 -5.25 9.38 -13.74
N ARG A 179 -5.83 9.78 -14.87
CA ARG A 179 -5.10 9.92 -16.15
C ARG A 179 -4.09 11.06 -16.09
N PHE A 180 -4.51 12.18 -15.51
CA PHE A 180 -3.67 13.36 -15.35
C PHE A 180 -2.44 13.07 -14.51
N ILE A 181 -2.56 12.41 -13.35
CA ILE A 181 -1.43 12.09 -12.46
C ILE A 181 -0.40 11.20 -13.15
N LEU A 182 -0.84 10.16 -13.87
CA LEU A 182 0.05 9.23 -14.58
C LEU A 182 0.96 9.97 -15.56
N TRP A 183 0.38 10.79 -16.45
CA TRP A 183 1.12 11.53 -17.47
C TRP A 183 1.83 12.78 -16.93
N CYS A 184 1.23 13.49 -15.98
CA CYS A 184 1.82 14.67 -15.37
C CYS A 184 3.08 14.31 -14.55
N SER A 185 3.07 13.17 -13.84
CA SER A 185 4.26 12.66 -13.15
C SER A 185 5.40 12.35 -14.11
N PHE A 186 5.10 11.82 -15.31
CA PHE A 186 6.10 11.58 -16.36
C PHE A 186 6.71 12.91 -16.82
N ALA A 187 5.86 13.85 -17.24
CA ALA A 187 6.29 15.13 -17.78
C ALA A 187 7.11 15.94 -16.75
N THR A 188 6.60 16.10 -15.54
CA THR A 188 7.26 16.89 -14.49
C THR A 188 8.60 16.29 -14.07
N SER A 189 8.68 14.96 -13.93
CA SER A 189 9.94 14.29 -13.57
C SER A 189 10.98 14.36 -14.69
N LEU A 190 10.56 14.22 -15.95
CA LEU A 190 11.43 14.41 -17.10
C LEU A 190 11.94 15.85 -17.17
N THR A 191 11.06 16.85 -17.01
CA THR A 191 11.44 18.26 -16.98
C THR A 191 12.41 18.57 -15.85
N ALA A 192 12.15 18.07 -14.63
CA ALA A 192 13.03 18.24 -13.49
C ALA A 192 14.41 17.59 -13.73
N GLY A 193 14.44 16.38 -14.30
CA GLY A 193 15.67 15.67 -14.64
C GLY A 193 16.51 16.41 -15.69
N VAL A 194 15.89 16.80 -16.80
CA VAL A 194 16.54 17.56 -17.88
C VAL A 194 17.06 18.90 -17.37
N LEU A 195 16.27 19.63 -16.57
CA LEU A 195 16.69 20.90 -15.96
C LEU A 195 17.97 20.73 -15.13
N LEU A 196 18.05 19.68 -14.29
CA LEU A 196 19.24 19.42 -13.47
C LEU A 196 20.48 19.03 -14.29
N LEU A 197 20.28 18.38 -15.44
CA LEU A 197 21.35 18.08 -16.40
C LEU A 197 21.82 19.35 -17.14
N CYS A 198 20.88 20.23 -17.52
CA CYS A 198 21.18 21.51 -18.16
C CYS A 198 22.03 22.46 -17.28
N PHE A 199 22.02 22.27 -15.95
CA PHE A 199 22.92 23.02 -15.06
C PHE A 199 24.40 22.65 -15.21
N GLN A 200 24.74 21.58 -15.94
CA GLN A 200 26.11 21.16 -16.27
C GLN A 200 27.04 21.07 -15.05
N LYS A 201 26.50 20.63 -13.90
CA LYS A 201 27.26 20.39 -12.68
C LYS A 201 27.31 18.92 -12.32
N ALA A 202 28.50 18.43 -11.97
CA ALA A 202 28.70 17.06 -11.51
C ALA A 202 27.79 16.71 -10.31
N SER A 203 27.56 17.66 -9.40
CA SER A 203 26.71 17.46 -8.23
C SER A 203 25.22 17.30 -8.55
N THR A 204 24.71 17.93 -9.62
CA THR A 204 23.31 17.81 -10.04
C THR A 204 23.10 16.69 -11.05
N ALA A 205 24.15 16.28 -11.76
CA ALA A 205 24.09 15.27 -12.81
C ALA A 205 23.50 13.94 -12.32
N GLY A 206 23.97 13.43 -11.17
CA GLY A 206 23.47 12.16 -10.63
C GLY A 206 21.96 12.18 -10.34
N VAL A 207 21.48 13.27 -9.73
CA VAL A 207 20.04 13.46 -9.44
C VAL A 207 19.24 13.62 -10.74
N GLY A 208 19.79 14.35 -11.71
CA GLY A 208 19.18 14.53 -13.03
C GLY A 208 19.02 13.22 -13.79
N VAL A 209 20.08 12.40 -13.86
CA VAL A 209 20.05 11.07 -14.51
C VAL A 209 19.02 10.16 -13.82
N ALA A 210 18.99 10.13 -12.49
CA ALA A 210 18.02 9.32 -11.75
C ALA A 210 16.56 9.72 -12.05
N LEU A 211 16.26 11.02 -12.11
CA LEU A 211 14.91 11.51 -12.44
C LEU A 211 14.54 11.22 -13.91
N VAL A 212 15.48 11.32 -14.84
CA VAL A 212 15.24 10.94 -16.25
C VAL A 212 14.96 9.44 -16.36
N ALA A 213 15.79 8.60 -15.75
CA ALA A 213 15.58 7.14 -15.73
C ALA A 213 14.23 6.77 -15.10
N PHE A 214 13.88 7.39 -13.97
CA PHE A 214 12.57 7.20 -13.34
C PHE A 214 11.43 7.67 -14.25
N SER A 215 11.59 8.80 -14.96
CA SER A 215 10.57 9.28 -15.89
C SER A 215 10.33 8.27 -17.02
N ILE A 216 11.37 7.69 -17.61
CA ILE A 216 11.23 6.66 -18.64
C ILE A 216 10.43 5.47 -18.10
N GLY A 217 10.80 4.96 -16.92
CA GLY A 217 10.07 3.87 -16.26
C GLY A 217 8.60 4.23 -15.98
N ASN A 218 8.33 5.45 -15.51
CA ASN A 218 6.97 5.93 -15.28
C ASN A 218 6.17 6.07 -16.57
N GLY A 219 6.79 6.50 -17.68
CA GLY A 219 6.15 6.56 -19.00
C GLY A 219 5.76 5.17 -19.50
N LEU A 220 6.66 4.19 -19.38
CA LEU A 220 6.38 2.79 -19.71
C LEU A 220 5.26 2.22 -18.84
N TYR A 221 5.29 2.50 -17.54
CA TYR A 221 4.24 2.11 -16.60
C TYR A 221 2.88 2.73 -16.97
N ALA A 222 2.85 4.03 -17.32
CA ALA A 222 1.64 4.72 -17.74
C ALA A 222 1.03 4.08 -19.00
N CYS A 223 1.86 3.69 -19.98
CA CYS A 223 1.40 2.94 -21.15
C CYS A 223 0.81 1.58 -20.76
N TRP A 224 1.53 0.80 -19.94
CA TRP A 224 1.12 -0.54 -19.50
C TRP A 224 -0.19 -0.55 -18.70
N VAL A 225 -0.37 0.45 -17.83
CA VAL A 225 -1.52 0.52 -16.92
C VAL A 225 -2.81 1.02 -17.58
N THR A 226 -2.74 1.52 -18.83
CA THR A 226 -3.87 2.13 -19.55
C THR A 226 -5.14 1.27 -19.54
N ARG A 227 -5.00 -0.05 -19.64
CA ARG A 227 -6.13 -1.01 -19.61
C ARG A 227 -6.86 -1.05 -18.26
N ARG A 228 -6.17 -0.74 -17.16
CA ARG A 228 -6.69 -0.79 -15.78
C ARG A 228 -7.32 0.54 -15.33
N ILE A 229 -7.06 1.63 -16.05
CA ILE A 229 -7.52 2.98 -15.71
C ILE A 229 -9.05 3.03 -15.63
N GLY A 230 -9.77 2.44 -16.59
CA GLY A 230 -11.23 2.51 -16.65
C GLY A 230 -11.92 1.94 -15.40
N PHE A 231 -11.47 0.77 -14.95
CA PHE A 231 -11.97 0.14 -13.72
C PHE A 231 -11.62 0.96 -12.48
N THR A 232 -10.37 1.41 -12.39
CA THR A 232 -9.88 2.22 -11.26
C THR A 232 -10.66 3.54 -11.12
N CYS A 233 -10.96 4.23 -12.23
CA CYS A 233 -11.76 5.45 -12.19
C CYS A 233 -13.17 5.19 -11.64
N LYS A 234 -13.81 4.06 -12.01
CA LYS A 234 -15.13 3.68 -11.48
C LYS A 234 -15.05 3.42 -9.97
N VAL A 235 -14.10 2.59 -9.54
CA VAL A 235 -13.89 2.27 -8.12
C VAL A 235 -13.58 3.53 -7.31
N LEU A 236 -12.67 4.37 -7.79
CA LEU A 236 -12.31 5.62 -7.12
C LEU A 236 -13.53 6.53 -6.98
N THR A 237 -14.30 6.74 -8.05
CA THR A 237 -15.52 7.56 -8.03
C THR A 237 -16.51 7.02 -6.99
N LYS A 238 -16.80 5.72 -7.01
CA LYS A 238 -17.73 5.06 -6.09
C LYS A 238 -17.27 5.12 -4.63
N SER A 239 -15.98 4.92 -4.41
CA SER A 239 -15.39 4.97 -3.07
C SER A 239 -15.44 6.36 -2.42
N LEU A 240 -15.47 7.42 -3.23
CA LEU A 240 -15.50 8.81 -2.77
C LEU A 240 -16.93 9.32 -2.51
N GLU A 241 -17.98 8.67 -3.02
CA GLU A 241 -19.38 9.07 -2.81
C GLU A 241 -19.77 9.29 -1.33
N PRO A 242 -19.35 8.43 -0.36
CA PRO A 242 -19.71 8.63 1.04
C PRO A 242 -19.11 9.90 1.66
N ILE A 243 -18.00 10.43 1.12
CA ILE A 243 -17.33 11.63 1.67
C ILE A 243 -18.28 12.81 1.70
N ALA A 244 -19.13 12.98 0.69
CA ALA A 244 -20.08 14.08 0.61
C ALA A 244 -21.08 14.10 1.80
N LYS A 245 -21.26 12.97 2.48
CA LYS A 245 -22.13 12.86 3.67
C LYS A 245 -21.46 13.31 4.97
N PHE A 246 -20.15 13.57 4.95
CA PHE A 246 -19.35 13.92 6.11
C PHE A 246 -18.59 15.23 5.86
N SER A 247 -19.17 16.37 6.25
CA SER A 247 -18.53 17.69 6.14
C SER A 247 -17.18 17.75 6.85
N ASP A 248 -17.08 17.06 7.99
CA ASP A 248 -15.95 17.20 8.91
C ASP A 248 -14.81 16.22 8.63
N ILE A 249 -14.96 15.35 7.63
CA ILE A 249 -13.98 14.28 7.34
C ILE A 249 -12.61 14.83 6.94
N ASN A 250 -12.55 16.08 6.49
CA ASN A 250 -11.34 16.75 6.03
C ASN A 250 -10.49 17.33 7.15
N GLN A 251 -11.12 17.68 8.27
CA GLN A 251 -10.48 18.39 9.36
C GLN A 251 -9.25 17.64 9.93
N PRO A 252 -9.31 16.31 10.20
CA PRO A 252 -8.13 15.58 10.66
C PRO A 252 -6.98 15.56 9.65
N ILE A 253 -7.27 15.53 8.35
CA ILE A 253 -6.21 15.53 7.33
C ILE A 253 -5.50 16.88 7.32
N TYR A 254 -6.26 17.97 7.46
CA TYR A 254 -5.68 19.32 7.55
C TYR A 254 -4.80 19.46 8.79
N TRP A 255 -5.19 18.87 9.92
CA TRP A 255 -4.32 18.78 11.10
C TRP A 255 -3.05 17.97 10.82
N MET A 256 -3.14 16.79 10.19
CA MET A 256 -1.97 15.97 9.85
C MET A 256 -1.03 16.68 8.87
N MET A 257 -1.56 17.40 7.88
CA MET A 257 -0.77 18.19 6.94
C MET A 257 -0.11 19.39 7.61
N GLY A 258 -0.83 20.12 8.48
CA GLY A 258 -0.26 21.24 9.24
C GLY A 258 0.85 20.81 10.19
N ILE A 259 0.64 19.71 10.93
CA ILE A 259 1.67 19.12 11.80
C ILE A 259 2.86 18.63 10.98
N GLY A 260 2.62 17.98 9.84
CA GLY A 260 3.67 17.54 8.92
C GLY A 260 4.51 18.71 8.40
N PHE A 261 3.88 19.79 7.95
CA PHE A 261 4.54 21.00 7.50
C PHE A 261 5.39 21.65 8.61
N MET A 262 4.81 21.86 9.80
CA MET A 262 5.56 22.39 10.94
C MET A 262 6.77 21.53 11.30
N TRP A 263 6.60 20.21 11.31
CA TRP A 263 7.69 19.29 11.60
C TRP A 263 8.79 19.32 10.55
N ILE A 264 8.42 19.40 9.26
CA ILE A 264 9.36 19.56 8.15
C ILE A 264 10.15 20.87 8.29
N SER A 265 9.51 22.00 8.58
CA SER A 265 10.22 23.28 8.75
C SER A 265 11.20 23.25 9.94
N LEU A 266 10.80 22.65 11.07
CA LEU A 266 11.71 22.45 12.21
C LEU A 266 12.89 21.53 11.84
N TRP A 267 12.61 20.48 11.06
CA TRP A 267 13.63 19.56 10.58
C TRP A 267 14.62 20.23 9.61
N VAL A 268 14.15 21.12 8.73
CA VAL A 268 15.01 21.90 7.81
C VAL A 268 16.00 22.76 8.60
N LEU A 269 15.54 23.39 9.69
CA LEU A 269 16.42 24.12 10.61
C LEU A 269 17.45 23.20 11.30
N ALA A 270 17.02 22.01 11.73
CA ALA A 270 17.92 21.03 12.35
C ALA A 270 19.01 20.52 11.39
N VAL A 271 18.72 20.39 10.09
CA VAL A 271 19.73 20.03 9.08
C VAL A 271 20.85 21.06 9.02
N ILE A 272 20.54 22.36 9.15
CA ILE A 272 21.56 23.43 9.18
C ILE A 272 22.50 23.22 10.38
N GLY A 273 21.95 22.90 11.55
CA GLY A 273 22.73 22.58 12.74
C GLY A 273 23.56 21.30 12.60
N ALA A 274 23.00 20.27 11.95
CA ALA A 274 23.67 19.00 11.70
C ALA A 274 24.93 19.13 10.84
N LEU A 275 24.97 20.11 9.90
CA LEU A 275 26.13 20.35 9.03
C LEU A 275 27.41 20.71 9.79
N ASN A 276 27.30 21.18 11.02
CA ASN A 276 28.42 21.54 11.89
C ASN A 276 28.56 20.60 13.10
N PHE A 277 27.85 19.47 13.11
CA PHE A 277 27.89 18.47 14.18
C PHE A 277 28.87 17.32 13.85
N TYR A 278 29.12 16.43 14.82
CA TYR A 278 29.96 15.25 14.62
C TYR A 278 29.33 14.29 13.59
N PHE A 279 30.12 13.86 12.62
CA PHE A 279 29.69 12.99 11.51
C PHE A 279 28.42 13.48 10.76
N PRO A 280 28.46 14.66 10.11
CA PRO A 280 27.28 15.26 9.49
C PRO A 280 26.49 14.33 8.55
N PRO A 281 27.11 13.54 7.66
CA PRO A 281 26.36 12.67 6.75
C PRO A 281 25.51 11.63 7.48
N LEU A 282 26.05 11.00 8.52
CA LEU A 282 25.35 9.98 9.31
C LEU A 282 24.16 10.59 10.05
N VAL A 283 24.36 11.76 10.67
CA VAL A 283 23.29 12.47 11.39
C VAL A 283 22.18 12.90 10.43
N ILE A 284 22.52 13.41 9.24
CA ILE A 284 21.54 13.78 8.22
C ILE A 284 20.76 12.55 7.74
N ILE A 285 21.43 11.41 7.49
CA ILE A 285 20.75 10.17 7.11
C ILE A 285 19.76 9.72 8.19
N LEU A 286 20.18 9.71 9.46
CA LEU A 286 19.28 9.38 10.58
C LEU A 286 18.10 10.35 10.69
N LEU A 287 18.33 11.65 10.48
CA LEU A 287 17.28 12.67 10.44
C LEU A 287 16.31 12.45 9.28
N VAL A 288 16.78 12.09 8.09
CA VAL A 288 15.93 11.79 6.92
C VAL A 288 15.09 10.54 7.18
N LEU A 289 15.68 9.47 7.72
CA LEU A 289 14.95 8.24 8.06
C LEU A 289 13.88 8.49 9.13
N SER A 290 14.23 9.28 10.15
CA SER A 290 13.29 9.71 11.20
C SER A 290 12.12 10.52 10.63
N LEU A 291 12.41 11.46 9.72
CA LEU A 291 11.39 12.26 9.04
C LEU A 291 10.49 11.39 8.15
N ALA A 292 11.07 10.49 7.36
CA ALA A 292 10.35 9.57 6.49
C ALA A 292 9.35 8.72 7.28
N TRP A 293 9.82 8.12 8.39
CA TRP A 293 8.96 7.29 9.22
C TRP A 293 7.85 8.11 9.88
N THR A 294 8.17 9.29 10.41
CA THR A 294 7.18 10.20 11.03
C THR A 294 6.11 10.63 10.02
N ALA A 295 6.50 11.03 8.81
CA ALA A 295 5.57 11.42 7.75
C ALA A 295 4.64 10.27 7.34
N GLU A 296 5.18 9.05 7.24
CA GLU A 296 4.37 7.87 6.93
C GLU A 296 3.45 7.48 8.11
N VAL A 297 3.83 7.75 9.37
CA VAL A 297 2.91 7.63 10.52
C VAL A 297 1.76 8.63 10.40
N LEU A 298 2.04 9.91 10.09
CA LEU A 298 1.00 10.92 9.88
C LEU A 298 0.03 10.51 8.76
N ARG A 299 0.56 9.99 7.64
CA ARG A 299 -0.25 9.43 6.53
C ARG A 299 -1.16 8.31 7.01
N ASN A 300 -0.63 7.36 7.77
CA ASN A 300 -1.40 6.19 8.22
C ASN A 300 -2.41 6.52 9.33
N VAL A 301 -2.14 7.53 10.17
CA VAL A 301 -3.14 8.06 11.11
C VAL A 301 -4.32 8.70 10.36
N ALA A 302 -4.06 9.47 9.31
CA ALA A 302 -5.12 9.98 8.44
C ALA A 302 -5.90 8.84 7.76
N ASN A 303 -5.18 7.84 7.22
CA ASN A 303 -5.77 6.66 6.59
C ASN A 303 -6.70 5.89 7.55
N LEU A 304 -6.25 5.61 8.78
CA LEU A 304 -7.05 4.94 9.82
C LEU A 304 -8.29 5.73 10.22
N THR A 305 -8.17 7.06 10.29
CA THR A 305 -9.27 7.96 10.66
C THR A 305 -10.38 7.90 9.62
N VAL A 306 -10.03 8.12 8.35
CA VAL A 306 -10.97 8.05 7.22
C VAL A 306 -11.53 6.64 7.10
N SER A 307 -10.67 5.62 7.22
CA SER A 307 -11.09 4.23 7.09
C SER A 307 -12.16 3.87 8.12
N ARG A 308 -12.04 4.34 9.37
CA ARG A 308 -13.05 4.07 10.40
C ARG A 308 -14.38 4.73 10.08
N VAL A 309 -14.37 6.00 9.67
CA VAL A 309 -15.60 6.74 9.33
C VAL A 309 -16.34 6.05 8.19
N ILE A 310 -15.61 5.72 7.11
CA ILE A 310 -16.18 5.12 5.91
C ILE A 310 -16.61 3.66 6.14
N ALA A 311 -15.81 2.86 6.85
CA ALA A 311 -16.18 1.47 7.15
C ALA A 311 -17.40 1.36 8.07
N LEU A 312 -17.55 2.25 9.07
CA LEU A 312 -18.76 2.29 9.90
C LEU A 312 -20.00 2.70 9.11
N TYR A 313 -19.85 3.57 8.12
CA TYR A 313 -20.91 3.91 7.19
C TYR A 313 -21.32 2.70 6.33
N TYR A 314 -20.36 2.01 5.69
CA TYR A 314 -20.69 0.84 4.88
C TYR A 314 -21.27 -0.31 5.70
N LEU A 315 -20.61 -0.70 6.80
CA LEU A 315 -20.99 -1.92 7.54
C LEU A 315 -22.20 -1.73 8.44
N ARG A 316 -22.47 -0.51 8.92
CA ARG A 316 -23.52 -0.25 9.92
C ARG A 316 -24.50 0.84 9.54
N GLY A 317 -24.30 1.54 8.43
CA GLY A 317 -25.13 2.69 8.04
C GLY A 317 -25.02 3.86 9.03
N MET A 318 -23.99 3.90 9.88
CA MET A 318 -23.83 4.90 10.93
C MET A 318 -22.97 6.07 10.45
N GLN A 319 -23.38 7.29 10.78
CA GLN A 319 -22.52 8.47 10.66
C GLN A 319 -21.71 8.64 11.95
N ALA A 320 -20.44 8.22 11.90
CA ALA A 320 -19.54 8.35 13.04
C ALA A 320 -18.95 9.76 13.14
N SER A 321 -18.75 10.25 14.37
CA SER A 321 -17.99 11.48 14.60
C SER A 321 -16.53 11.30 14.14
N THR A 322 -16.12 12.12 13.17
CA THR A 322 -14.74 12.11 12.65
C THR A 322 -13.72 12.35 13.74
N GLN A 323 -14.01 13.26 14.68
CA GLN A 323 -13.11 13.60 15.77
C GLN A 323 -12.86 12.41 16.72
N PHE A 324 -13.91 11.63 17.02
CA PHE A 324 -13.77 10.41 17.81
C PHE A 324 -12.92 9.36 17.06
N CYS A 325 -13.14 9.20 15.75
CA CYS A 325 -12.34 8.30 14.93
C CYS A 325 -10.86 8.72 14.90
N PHE A 326 -10.59 10.02 14.79
CA PHE A 326 -9.25 10.59 14.82
C PHE A 326 -8.56 10.37 16.18
N GLN A 327 -9.25 10.69 17.28
CA GLN A 327 -8.72 10.44 18.62
C GLN A 327 -8.40 8.96 18.83
N ARG A 328 -9.26 8.06 18.34
CA ARG A 328 -9.01 6.61 18.38
C ARG A 328 -7.80 6.21 17.53
N ALA A 329 -7.61 6.80 16.35
CA ALA A 329 -6.44 6.55 15.50
C ALA A 329 -5.14 6.99 16.19
N MET A 330 -5.14 8.16 16.82
CA MET A 330 -3.99 8.70 17.55
C MET A 330 -3.68 8.01 18.89
N SER A 331 -4.66 7.35 19.51
CA SER A 331 -4.46 6.70 20.81
C SER A 331 -4.36 5.18 20.69
N ARG A 332 -5.47 4.53 20.36
CA ARG A 332 -5.62 3.06 20.44
C ARG A 332 -4.98 2.34 19.26
N ASN A 333 -5.09 2.91 18.07
CA ASN A 333 -4.59 2.28 16.85
C ASN A 333 -3.20 2.77 16.42
N LEU A 334 -2.60 3.70 17.19
CA LEU A 334 -1.32 4.34 16.83
C LEU A 334 -0.19 3.31 16.72
N GLY A 335 -0.11 2.33 17.62
CA GLY A 335 0.91 1.28 17.54
C GLY A 335 0.83 0.46 16.25
N SER A 336 -0.37 0.17 15.76
CA SER A 336 -0.56 -0.46 14.45
C SER A 336 -0.21 0.48 13.29
N ALA A 337 -0.50 1.77 13.42
CA ALA A 337 -0.10 2.77 12.43
C ALA A 337 1.42 2.83 12.29
N CYS A 338 2.15 2.93 13.41
CA CYS A 338 3.61 2.98 13.44
C CYS A 338 4.25 1.73 12.84
N LEU A 339 3.74 0.54 13.17
CA LEU A 339 4.23 -0.72 12.60
C LEU A 339 3.97 -0.75 11.09
N GLY A 340 2.75 -0.42 10.67
CA GLY A 340 2.37 -0.36 9.27
C GLY A 340 3.22 0.64 8.47
N SER A 341 3.55 1.80 9.05
CA SER A 341 4.39 2.82 8.40
C SER A 341 5.84 2.39 8.18
N LEU A 342 6.35 1.41 8.93
CA LEU A 342 7.68 0.86 8.71
C LEU A 342 7.64 -0.26 7.67
N PHE A 343 6.68 -1.19 7.81
CA PHE A 343 6.66 -2.41 7.00
C PHE A 343 5.93 -2.24 5.66
N VAL A 344 4.79 -1.55 5.61
CA VAL A 344 3.99 -1.47 4.36
C VAL A 344 4.76 -0.85 3.20
N PRO A 345 5.47 0.29 3.34
CA PRO A 345 6.27 0.83 2.24
C PRO A 345 7.39 -0.11 1.79
N ALA A 346 8.04 -0.81 2.72
CA ALA A 346 9.08 -1.79 2.38
C ALA A 346 8.48 -2.98 1.60
N ILE A 347 7.31 -3.47 2.00
CA ILE A 347 6.59 -4.54 1.32
C ILE A 347 6.16 -4.09 -0.09
N GLU A 348 5.62 -2.87 -0.21
CA GLU A 348 5.24 -2.29 -1.51
C GLU A 348 6.45 -2.14 -2.44
N ALA A 349 7.60 -1.71 -1.92
CA ALA A 349 8.85 -1.63 -2.70
C ALA A 349 9.31 -3.02 -3.16
N LEU A 350 9.27 -4.04 -2.27
CA LEU A 350 9.59 -5.42 -2.62
C LEU A 350 8.65 -5.98 -3.70
N ARG A 351 7.35 -5.60 -3.71
CA ARG A 351 6.42 -5.99 -4.79
C ARG A 351 6.89 -5.53 -6.15
N ILE A 352 7.36 -4.29 -6.23
CA ILE A 352 7.80 -3.68 -7.49
C ILE A 352 9.05 -4.39 -8.00
N ILE A 353 10.01 -4.63 -7.11
CA ILE A 353 11.25 -5.34 -7.46
C ILE A 353 10.93 -6.73 -8.00
N ALA A 354 10.11 -7.50 -7.29
CA ALA A 354 9.80 -8.86 -7.71
C ALA A 354 8.95 -8.94 -8.99
N ARG A 355 7.99 -8.02 -9.19
CA ARG A 355 7.31 -7.93 -10.49
C ARG A 355 8.28 -7.60 -11.62
N GLY A 356 9.28 -6.76 -11.35
CA GLY A 356 10.35 -6.47 -12.30
C GLY A 356 11.21 -7.69 -12.62
N LEU A 357 11.59 -8.48 -11.61
CA LEU A 357 12.35 -9.72 -11.79
C LEU A 357 11.57 -10.77 -12.59
N ASN A 358 10.26 -10.92 -12.35
CA ASN A 358 9.43 -11.86 -13.10
C ASN A 358 9.25 -11.48 -14.58
N LEU A 359 9.35 -10.18 -14.93
CA LEU A 359 9.35 -9.76 -16.33
C LEU A 359 10.67 -10.06 -17.05
N LEU A 360 11.72 -10.37 -16.29
CA LEU A 360 13.05 -10.75 -16.78
C LEU A 360 13.26 -12.27 -16.75
N GLU A 361 12.25 -13.04 -16.34
CA GLU A 361 12.32 -14.51 -16.27
C GLU A 361 12.31 -15.10 -17.69
N GLY A 362 13.50 -15.43 -18.18
CA GLY A 362 13.77 -16.28 -19.35
C GLY A 362 13.85 -17.78 -19.00
N GLU A 363 14.06 -18.62 -20.02
CA GLU A 363 13.95 -20.10 -19.99
C GLU A 363 14.97 -20.86 -19.08
N ASP A 364 15.75 -20.17 -18.24
CA ASP A 364 16.82 -20.80 -17.45
C ASP A 364 16.33 -21.43 -16.14
N GLU A 365 16.46 -22.76 -16.01
CA GLU A 365 16.03 -23.58 -14.85
C GLU A 365 16.52 -23.09 -13.47
N PHE A 366 17.67 -22.40 -13.38
CA PHE A 366 18.21 -21.91 -12.11
C PHE A 366 17.49 -20.63 -11.61
N MET A 367 16.98 -19.82 -12.55
CA MET A 367 16.19 -18.62 -12.25
C MET A 367 14.80 -19.00 -11.71
N PHE A 368 14.24 -20.12 -12.18
CA PHE A 368 12.96 -20.66 -11.70
C PHE A 368 12.98 -21.05 -10.22
N SER A 369 14.05 -21.65 -9.70
CA SER A 369 14.13 -22.05 -8.28
C SER A 369 14.20 -20.83 -7.33
N CYS A 370 15.00 -19.83 -7.70
CA CYS A 370 15.12 -18.58 -6.92
C CYS A 370 13.85 -17.74 -7.01
N ALA A 371 13.22 -17.67 -8.19
CA ALA A 371 11.94 -17.01 -8.38
C ALA A 371 10.84 -17.68 -7.53
N HIS A 372 10.76 -19.01 -7.52
CA HIS A 372 9.76 -19.74 -6.74
C HIS A 372 9.93 -19.53 -5.22
N CYS A 373 11.17 -19.49 -4.73
CA CYS A 373 11.46 -19.14 -3.33
C CYS A 373 11.07 -17.69 -3.01
N CYS A 374 11.44 -16.73 -3.87
CA CYS A 374 11.10 -15.32 -3.71
C CYS A 374 9.58 -15.10 -3.73
N LEU A 375 8.86 -15.77 -4.63
CA LEU A 375 7.41 -15.73 -4.72
C LEU A 375 6.74 -16.28 -3.44
N SER A 376 7.27 -17.37 -2.87
CA SER A 376 6.75 -17.93 -1.61
C SER A 376 6.97 -16.99 -0.41
N VAL A 377 8.15 -16.35 -0.33
CA VAL A 377 8.44 -15.33 0.67
C VAL A 377 7.52 -14.12 0.50
N MET A 378 7.25 -13.69 -0.73
CA MET A 378 6.34 -12.57 -1.00
C MET A 378 4.90 -12.89 -0.62
N ASP A 379 4.40 -14.07 -0.95
CA ASP A 379 3.04 -14.49 -0.61
C ASP A 379 2.85 -14.50 0.92
N SER A 380 3.86 -15.03 1.63
CA SER A 380 3.93 -14.93 3.09
C SER A 380 3.91 -13.47 3.55
N ILE A 381 4.77 -12.62 2.99
CA ILE A 381 4.84 -11.20 3.35
C ILE A 381 3.49 -10.49 3.12
N PHE A 382 2.75 -10.79 2.04
CA PHE A 382 1.45 -10.15 1.77
C PHE A 382 0.36 -10.61 2.72
N ARG A 383 0.38 -11.89 3.09
CA ARG A 383 -0.53 -12.44 4.08
C ARG A 383 -0.34 -11.81 5.45
N TYR A 384 0.91 -11.49 5.82
CA TYR A 384 1.24 -10.87 7.11
C TYR A 384 1.31 -9.33 7.09
N GLY A 385 1.39 -8.70 5.92
CA GLY A 385 1.50 -7.24 5.78
C GLY A 385 0.94 -6.72 4.47
N ASN A 386 -0.21 -6.06 4.54
CA ASN A 386 -0.83 -5.39 3.40
C ASN A 386 -1.46 -4.05 3.82
N SER A 387 -1.55 -3.11 2.88
CA SER A 387 -2.13 -1.78 3.14
C SER A 387 -3.64 -1.85 3.40
N TRP A 388 -4.32 -2.88 2.90
CA TRP A 388 -5.74 -3.12 3.15
C TRP A 388 -6.05 -3.41 4.64
N ALA A 389 -5.06 -3.90 5.40
CA ALA A 389 -5.16 -4.17 6.83
C ALA A 389 -5.59 -2.94 7.65
N PHE A 390 -5.26 -1.72 7.20
CA PHE A 390 -5.63 -0.49 7.91
C PHE A 390 -7.15 -0.37 8.09
N VAL A 391 -7.97 -0.90 7.18
CA VAL A 391 -9.43 -0.89 7.32
C VAL A 391 -9.88 -1.77 8.49
N GLN A 392 -9.40 -3.01 8.59
CA GLN A 392 -9.71 -3.91 9.70
C GLN A 392 -9.21 -3.36 11.05
N ILE A 393 -8.04 -2.72 11.08
CA ILE A 393 -7.50 -2.05 12.29
C ILE A 393 -8.40 -0.88 12.68
N ALA A 394 -8.79 -0.04 11.72
CA ALA A 394 -9.65 1.10 11.93
C ALA A 394 -11.02 0.70 12.46
N THR A 395 -11.63 -0.34 11.90
CA THR A 395 -12.97 -0.83 12.25
C THR A 395 -12.98 -1.58 13.59
N TYR A 396 -12.10 -2.57 13.75
CA TYR A 396 -12.15 -3.53 14.86
C TYR A 396 -11.11 -3.30 15.96
N GLY A 397 -10.07 -2.50 15.71
CA GLY A 397 -8.97 -2.32 16.67
C GLY A 397 -8.12 -3.57 16.85
N LYS A 398 -7.93 -4.36 15.78
CA LYS A 398 -7.07 -5.55 15.76
C LYS A 398 -5.59 -5.14 15.60
N PRO A 399 -4.62 -5.93 16.11
CA PRO A 399 -3.21 -5.72 15.81
C PRO A 399 -2.93 -5.90 14.31
N PHE A 400 -1.96 -5.15 13.78
CA PHE A 400 -1.66 -5.06 12.34
C PHE A 400 -1.53 -6.42 11.62
N VAL A 401 -0.77 -7.37 12.20
CA VAL A 401 -0.53 -8.67 11.56
C VAL A 401 -1.83 -9.48 11.43
N ARG A 402 -2.59 -9.58 12.52
CA ARG A 402 -3.89 -10.27 12.51
C ARG A 402 -4.89 -9.58 11.58
N ALA A 403 -4.90 -8.25 11.57
CA ALA A 403 -5.74 -7.49 10.64
C ALA A 403 -5.35 -7.75 9.17
N SER A 404 -4.07 -7.90 8.87
CA SER A 404 -3.59 -8.22 7.52
C SER A 404 -4.06 -9.60 7.06
N GLN A 405 -3.95 -10.60 7.94
CA GLN A 405 -4.41 -11.97 7.68
C GLN A 405 -5.93 -12.02 7.49
N ASP A 406 -6.69 -11.38 8.39
CA ASP A 406 -8.15 -11.35 8.33
C ASP A 406 -8.62 -10.65 7.04
N THR A 407 -8.02 -9.52 6.66
CA THR A 407 -8.35 -8.84 5.40
C THR A 407 -8.07 -9.72 4.19
N TRP A 408 -6.92 -10.41 4.17
CA TRP A 408 -6.56 -11.26 3.04
C TRP A 408 -7.49 -12.47 2.92
N ALA A 409 -7.82 -13.10 4.04
CA ALA A 409 -8.78 -14.21 4.07
C ALA A 409 -10.19 -13.77 3.58
N LEU A 410 -10.59 -12.52 3.80
CA LEU A 410 -11.82 -11.98 3.23
C LEU A 410 -11.74 -11.88 1.69
N PHE A 411 -10.60 -11.45 1.14
CA PHE A 411 -10.43 -11.37 -0.32
C PHE A 411 -10.39 -12.76 -0.98
N GLU A 412 -9.73 -13.74 -0.35
CA GLU A 412 -9.71 -15.13 -0.81
C GLU A 412 -11.13 -15.72 -0.87
N ARG A 413 -11.92 -15.53 0.19
CA ARG A 413 -13.31 -16.04 0.28
C ARG A 413 -14.23 -15.48 -0.82
N GLN A 414 -13.95 -14.28 -1.30
CA GLN A 414 -14.74 -13.61 -2.33
C GLN A 414 -14.10 -13.66 -3.73
N ALA A 415 -13.00 -14.43 -3.89
CA ALA A 415 -12.21 -14.50 -5.12
C ALA A 415 -11.76 -13.14 -5.67
N MET A 416 -11.54 -12.16 -4.79
CA MET A 416 -11.21 -10.77 -5.14
C MET A 416 -9.72 -10.51 -5.35
N GLU A 417 -8.87 -11.51 -5.13
CA GLU A 417 -7.41 -11.44 -5.25
C GLU A 417 -6.94 -10.77 -6.56
N PRO A 418 -7.46 -11.13 -7.76
CA PRO A 418 -6.99 -10.54 -9.02
C PRO A 418 -7.40 -9.07 -9.16
N ILE A 419 -8.52 -8.68 -8.54
CA ILE A 419 -9.04 -7.31 -8.58
C ILE A 419 -8.18 -6.41 -7.69
N VAL A 420 -7.91 -6.82 -6.46
CA VAL A 420 -7.10 -6.02 -5.52
C VAL A 420 -5.65 -5.90 -5.96
N ASP A 421 -5.10 -6.94 -6.60
CA ASP A 421 -3.74 -6.90 -7.15
C ASP A 421 -3.63 -6.01 -8.40
N ALA A 422 -4.74 -5.83 -9.10
CA ALA A 422 -4.86 -4.98 -10.27
C ALA A 422 -5.14 -3.52 -9.94
N ASP A 423 -5.44 -3.20 -8.68
CA ASP A 423 -5.69 -1.85 -8.24
C ASP A 423 -4.41 -0.99 -8.32
N ILE A 424 -4.53 0.19 -8.91
CA ILE A 424 -3.40 1.11 -9.15
C ILE A 424 -3.49 2.34 -8.24
N THR A 425 -4.40 2.35 -7.25
CA THR A 425 -4.64 3.52 -6.38
C THR A 425 -3.42 3.86 -5.55
N SER A 426 -2.73 2.86 -5.00
CA SER A 426 -1.46 3.07 -4.29
C SER A 426 -0.40 3.69 -5.22
N SER A 427 -0.30 3.21 -6.46
CA SER A 427 0.60 3.79 -7.47
C SER A 427 0.23 5.23 -7.84
N ILE A 428 -1.06 5.56 -7.99
CA ILE A 428 -1.52 6.95 -8.23
C ILE A 428 -1.16 7.86 -7.05
N CYS A 429 -1.35 7.39 -5.82
CA CYS A 429 -0.98 8.15 -4.62
C CYS A 429 0.55 8.37 -4.55
N PHE A 430 1.34 7.37 -4.92
CA PHE A 430 2.80 7.50 -5.04
C PHE A 430 3.19 8.53 -6.12
N LEU A 431 2.65 8.41 -7.33
CA LEU A 431 2.98 9.28 -8.46
C LEU A 431 2.55 10.73 -8.28
N SER A 432 1.44 11.00 -7.59
CA SER A 432 1.07 12.37 -7.22
C SER A 432 2.11 13.03 -6.29
N GLY A 433 2.69 12.24 -5.37
CA GLY A 433 3.82 12.66 -4.55
C GLY A 433 5.06 12.96 -5.39
N VAL A 434 5.42 12.06 -6.31
CA VAL A 434 6.56 12.26 -7.22
C VAL A 434 6.37 13.50 -8.09
N CYS A 435 5.18 13.69 -8.67
CA CYS A 435 4.83 14.87 -9.45
C CYS A 435 5.03 16.16 -8.63
N SER A 436 4.54 16.19 -7.39
CA SER A 436 4.70 17.34 -6.48
C SER A 436 6.16 17.60 -6.13
N GLY A 437 6.92 16.54 -5.85
CA GLY A 437 8.36 16.61 -5.62
C GLY A 437 9.10 17.20 -6.81
N SER A 438 8.80 16.74 -8.02
CA SER A 438 9.38 17.24 -9.27
C SER A 438 9.04 18.71 -9.52
N ILE A 439 7.80 19.15 -9.25
CA ILE A 439 7.43 20.58 -9.32
C ILE A 439 8.23 21.41 -8.32
N CYS A 440 8.41 20.91 -7.10
CA CYS A 440 9.23 21.58 -6.08
C CYS A 440 10.70 21.67 -6.50
N VAL A 441 11.26 20.63 -7.14
CA VAL A 441 12.61 20.66 -7.73
C VAL A 441 12.71 21.75 -8.79
N ILE A 442 11.77 21.79 -9.74
CA ILE A 442 11.80 22.77 -10.83
C ILE A 442 11.82 24.20 -10.25
N ALA A 443 10.98 24.50 -9.27
CA ALA A 443 10.94 25.82 -8.63
C ALA A 443 12.21 26.12 -7.82
N ALA A 444 12.54 25.26 -6.84
CA ALA A 444 13.59 25.54 -5.86
C ALA A 444 15.00 25.43 -6.48
N ALA A 445 15.23 24.47 -7.38
CA ALA A 445 16.53 24.30 -8.03
C ALA A 445 16.81 25.43 -9.04
N SER A 446 15.80 25.89 -9.80
CA SER A 446 15.94 27.04 -10.70
C SER A 446 16.31 28.31 -9.94
N TRP A 447 15.60 28.61 -8.85
CA TRP A 447 15.92 29.75 -8.00
C TRP A 447 17.33 29.61 -7.39
N THR A 448 17.66 28.45 -6.85
CA THR A 448 18.98 28.21 -6.25
C THR A 448 20.10 28.36 -7.28
N PHE A 449 19.90 27.86 -8.50
CA PHE A 449 20.89 27.99 -9.57
C PHE A 449 21.11 29.45 -10.00
N ALA A 450 20.04 30.26 -10.04
CA ALA A 450 20.13 31.68 -10.38
C ALA A 450 20.90 32.50 -9.34
N VAL A 451 20.75 32.18 -8.05
CA VAL A 451 21.34 32.98 -6.96
C VAL A 451 22.64 32.38 -6.43
N GLN A 452 22.69 31.07 -6.15
CA GLN A 452 23.84 30.40 -5.54
C GLN A 452 24.00 28.95 -6.00
N ARG A 453 24.78 28.77 -7.06
CA ARG A 453 24.93 27.49 -7.78
C ARG A 453 25.49 26.32 -6.95
N ASN A 454 26.11 26.55 -5.79
CA ASN A 454 26.78 25.49 -5.03
C ASN A 454 25.81 24.60 -4.24
N PHE A 455 24.62 25.11 -3.93
CA PHE A 455 23.62 24.39 -3.13
C PHE A 455 22.55 23.68 -3.97
N THR A 456 22.57 23.86 -5.29
CA THR A 456 21.49 23.43 -6.20
C THR A 456 21.14 21.94 -6.06
N ALA A 457 22.13 21.06 -5.97
CA ALA A 457 21.88 19.61 -5.85
C ALA A 457 21.19 19.25 -4.53
N THR A 458 21.68 19.79 -3.41
CA THR A 458 21.12 19.54 -2.07
C THR A 458 19.72 20.12 -1.94
N VAL A 459 19.49 21.35 -2.43
CA VAL A 459 18.16 21.97 -2.42
C VAL A 459 17.19 21.19 -3.30
N ALA A 460 17.63 20.72 -4.48
CA ALA A 460 16.79 19.90 -5.35
C ALA A 460 16.34 18.61 -4.66
N LEU A 461 17.27 17.84 -4.06
CA LEU A 461 16.92 16.60 -3.37
C LEU A 461 15.96 16.82 -2.20
N LEU A 462 16.17 17.88 -1.42
CA LEU A 462 15.31 18.20 -0.28
C LEU A 462 13.94 18.71 -0.72
N ALA A 463 13.88 19.58 -1.73
CA ALA A 463 12.63 20.05 -2.29
C ALA A 463 11.81 18.90 -2.88
N PHE A 464 12.46 17.94 -3.56
CA PHE A 464 11.80 16.72 -4.02
C PHE A 464 11.19 15.94 -2.85
N PHE A 465 11.99 15.68 -1.82
CA PHE A 465 11.60 14.87 -0.68
C PHE A 465 10.47 15.50 0.14
N VAL A 466 10.56 16.80 0.42
CA VAL A 466 9.52 17.57 1.10
C VAL A 466 8.23 17.61 0.27
N GLY A 467 8.35 17.87 -1.03
CA GLY A 467 7.24 17.83 -1.99
C GLY A 467 6.52 16.49 -1.99
N TYR A 468 7.28 15.41 -2.03
CA TYR A 468 6.79 14.04 -2.01
C TYR A 468 6.06 13.71 -0.71
N LEU A 469 6.68 13.94 0.45
CA LEU A 469 6.10 13.57 1.74
C LEU A 469 4.79 14.32 2.03
N MET A 470 4.74 15.63 1.73
CA MET A 470 3.53 16.43 1.99
C MET A 470 2.34 15.97 1.17
N THR A 471 2.53 15.75 -0.14
CA THR A 471 1.45 15.25 -1.00
C THR A 471 1.04 13.84 -0.62
N ARG A 472 1.99 12.98 -0.21
CA ARG A 472 1.70 11.63 0.28
C ARG A 472 0.77 11.61 1.50
N ILE A 473 0.92 12.57 2.42
CA ILE A 473 0.00 12.72 3.57
C ILE A 473 -1.40 13.12 3.07
N GLY A 474 -1.51 14.09 2.17
CA GLY A 474 -2.81 14.54 1.62
C GLY A 474 -3.55 13.44 0.86
N MET A 475 -2.82 12.57 0.17
CA MET A 475 -3.37 11.45 -0.61
C MET A 475 -3.80 10.24 0.24
N ALA A 476 -3.69 10.31 1.57
CA ALA A 476 -4.19 9.27 2.46
C ALA A 476 -5.70 9.03 2.32
N VAL A 477 -6.48 10.08 2.00
CA VAL A 477 -7.95 10.01 1.91
C VAL A 477 -8.46 9.16 0.76
N PRO A 478 -8.12 9.45 -0.52
CA PRO A 478 -8.56 8.62 -1.63
C PRO A 478 -8.11 7.17 -1.47
N HIS A 479 -6.88 6.97 -0.97
CA HIS A 479 -6.37 5.64 -0.66
C HIS A 479 -7.25 4.91 0.38
N ALA A 480 -7.58 5.58 1.50
CA ALA A 480 -8.44 5.01 2.54
C ALA A 480 -9.84 4.65 2.02
N CYS A 481 -10.41 5.50 1.16
CA CYS A 481 -11.75 5.29 0.61
C CYS A 481 -11.78 4.06 -0.30
N VAL A 482 -10.83 3.93 -1.22
CA VAL A 482 -10.71 2.75 -2.09
C VAL A 482 -10.45 1.49 -1.26
N SER A 483 -9.58 1.56 -0.24
CA SER A 483 -9.37 0.44 0.67
C SER A 483 -10.64 0.02 1.41
N CYS A 484 -11.43 0.99 1.89
CA CYS A 484 -12.70 0.67 2.53
C CYS A 484 -13.70 0.07 1.56
N TYR A 485 -13.76 0.57 0.32
CA TYR A 485 -14.65 0.06 -0.71
C TYR A 485 -14.44 -1.44 -0.94
N TYR A 486 -13.19 -1.88 -1.18
CA TYR A 486 -12.89 -3.29 -1.37
C TYR A 486 -13.08 -4.13 -0.11
N VAL A 487 -12.55 -3.70 1.04
CA VAL A 487 -12.59 -4.51 2.27
C VAL A 487 -14.02 -4.64 2.80
N CYS A 488 -14.82 -3.57 2.78
CA CYS A 488 -16.20 -3.62 3.25
C CYS A 488 -17.10 -4.41 2.28
N TYR A 489 -16.83 -4.37 0.97
CA TYR A 489 -17.50 -5.25 0.02
C TYR A 489 -17.15 -6.71 0.29
N ALA A 490 -15.88 -7.03 0.52
CA ALA A 490 -15.44 -8.40 0.78
C ALA A 490 -16.07 -8.98 2.07
N GLU A 491 -16.33 -8.12 3.06
CA GLU A 491 -16.96 -8.49 4.31
C GLU A 491 -18.48 -8.67 4.20
N ASN A 492 -19.17 -7.83 3.43
CA ASN A 492 -20.61 -7.92 3.21
C ASN A 492 -21.00 -7.51 1.77
N PRO A 493 -20.88 -8.43 0.79
CA PRO A 493 -21.11 -8.12 -0.62
C PRO A 493 -22.59 -7.85 -0.94
N ASN A 494 -23.51 -8.34 -0.11
CA ASN A 494 -24.97 -8.21 -0.31
C ASN A 494 -25.52 -6.86 0.18
N ASN A 495 -24.67 -5.96 0.66
CA ASN A 495 -25.11 -4.68 1.18
C ASN A 495 -25.54 -3.74 0.05
N ARG A 496 -26.75 -3.17 0.17
CA ARG A 496 -27.36 -2.22 -0.78
C ARG A 496 -26.52 -0.97 -1.11
N LEU A 497 -25.50 -0.68 -0.30
CA LEU A 497 -24.59 0.45 -0.51
C LEU A 497 -23.55 0.19 -1.60
N PHE A 498 -23.36 -1.07 -2.02
CA PHE A 498 -22.46 -1.43 -3.10
C PHE A 498 -23.20 -1.54 -4.43
N ASP A 499 -22.49 -1.21 -5.50
CA ASP A 499 -22.99 -1.35 -6.86
C ASP A 499 -22.49 -2.66 -7.51
N LYS A 500 -22.79 -2.83 -8.79
CA LYS A 500 -22.36 -4.00 -9.55
C LYS A 500 -20.91 -3.93 -10.05
N THR A 501 -20.14 -2.89 -9.70
CA THR A 501 -18.79 -2.67 -10.26
C THR A 501 -17.83 -3.83 -9.95
N ILE A 502 -17.83 -4.34 -8.72
CA ILE A 502 -16.99 -5.50 -8.33
C ILE A 502 -17.49 -6.81 -8.94
N PRO A 503 -18.77 -7.21 -8.81
CA PRO A 503 -19.23 -8.47 -9.37
C PRO A 503 -19.13 -8.50 -10.91
N ASP A 504 -19.48 -7.41 -11.61
CA ASP A 504 -19.33 -7.33 -13.06
C ASP A 504 -17.86 -7.53 -13.49
N ARG A 505 -16.91 -7.04 -12.67
CA ARG A 505 -15.48 -7.24 -12.94
C ARG A 505 -15.03 -8.67 -12.67
N LEU A 506 -15.54 -9.31 -11.61
CA LEU A 506 -15.27 -10.72 -11.32
C LEU A 506 -15.79 -11.61 -12.45
N ASP A 507 -17.02 -11.38 -12.92
CA ASP A 507 -17.61 -12.14 -14.02
C ASP A 507 -16.83 -11.95 -15.32
N PHE A 508 -16.34 -10.74 -15.57
CA PHE A 508 -15.48 -10.46 -16.72
C PHE A 508 -14.15 -11.22 -16.66
N ILE A 509 -13.53 -11.33 -15.48
CA ILE A 509 -12.30 -12.11 -15.25
C ILE A 509 -12.59 -13.61 -15.41
N ASN A 510 -13.63 -14.11 -14.76
CA ASN A 510 -13.97 -15.54 -14.76
C ASN A 510 -14.41 -16.04 -16.13
N SER A 511 -15.00 -15.19 -16.97
CA SER A 511 -15.35 -15.53 -18.35
C SER A 511 -14.16 -15.56 -19.32
N GLY A 512 -12.92 -15.40 -18.84
CA GLY A 512 -11.70 -15.41 -19.67
C GLY A 512 -11.60 -14.23 -20.65
N ARG A 513 -12.52 -13.26 -20.55
CA ARG A 513 -12.56 -12.07 -21.42
C ARG A 513 -11.60 -10.98 -20.96
N ASP A 514 -10.99 -11.13 -19.78
CA ASP A 514 -10.01 -10.19 -19.25
C ASP A 514 -8.60 -10.57 -19.70
N VAL A 515 -7.98 -9.71 -20.51
CA VAL A 515 -6.60 -9.86 -21.03
C VAL A 515 -5.54 -9.52 -19.97
N MET A 516 -5.86 -9.66 -18.68
CA MET A 516 -4.93 -9.32 -17.60
C MET A 516 -4.08 -10.51 -17.23
N VAL A 517 -2.75 -10.37 -17.40
CA VAL A 517 -1.77 -11.27 -16.78
C VAL A 517 -1.97 -11.19 -15.26
N PRO A 518 -2.39 -12.29 -14.59
CA PRO A 518 -2.52 -12.30 -13.15
C PRO A 518 -1.17 -12.07 -12.48
N THR A 519 -1.14 -11.49 -11.28
CA THR A 519 0.09 -11.55 -10.48
C THR A 519 0.35 -13.03 -10.18
N PRO A 520 1.51 -13.59 -10.54
CA PRO A 520 1.83 -14.98 -10.23
C PRO A 520 1.82 -15.17 -8.71
N ARG A 521 1.04 -16.13 -8.23
CA ARG A 521 1.03 -16.59 -6.83
C ARG A 521 1.35 -18.08 -6.85
N SER A 522 2.14 -18.53 -5.89
CA SER A 522 2.57 -19.93 -5.75
C SER A 522 1.38 -20.91 -5.82
N HIS A 523 0.23 -20.54 -5.25
CA HIS A 523 -0.97 -21.36 -5.26
C HIS A 523 -1.58 -21.64 -6.65
N ARG A 524 -1.29 -20.84 -7.68
CA ARG A 524 -1.76 -21.07 -9.05
C ARG A 524 -0.86 -21.99 -9.88
N PHE A 525 0.34 -22.30 -9.40
CA PHE A 525 1.28 -23.20 -10.08
C PHE A 525 1.18 -24.66 -9.60
N ALA A 526 0.22 -24.97 -8.71
CA ALA A 526 0.01 -26.29 -8.13
C ALA A 526 -1.25 -27.01 -8.66
N ALA A 527 -1.85 -26.53 -9.76
CA ALA A 527 -3.04 -27.14 -10.38
C ALA A 527 -2.67 -27.90 -11.66
#